data_AF-A0A3D4LLQ4-F1
#
_entry.id   AF-A0A3D4LLQ4-F1
#
_cell.length_a   1.000
_cell.length_b   1.000
_cell.length_c   1.000
_cell.angle_alpha   90.00
_cell.angle_beta   90.00
_cell.angle_gamma   90.00
#
_symmetry.space_group_name_H-M   'P 1'
#
loop_
_entity.id
_entity.type
_entity.pdbx_description
1 polymer ?
#
loop_
_entity_poly.entity_id
_entity_poly.type
_entity_poly.pdbx_seq_one_letter_code
_entity_poly.pdbx_strand_id
1 'polypeptide(L)' 'MLNNKDKVLKKEKIGRNEPCPCGSGKKYKKCCGA' A
#
# COMPACT_ATOMS: atom_id res chain seq x y z
N MET A 1 -6.06 14.93 -26.09
CA MET A 1 -5.16 15.47 -25.05
C MET A 1 -5.52 14.83 -23.73
N LEU A 2 -4.84 13.75 -23.33
CA LEU A 2 -5.08 13.13 -22.02
C LEU A 2 -4.37 14.00 -20.97
N ASN A 3 -5.06 15.05 -20.53
CA ASN A 3 -4.61 15.93 -19.48
C ASN A 3 -5.07 15.40 -18.12
N ASN A 4 -4.28 15.72 -17.10
CA ASN A 4 -4.43 15.43 -15.66
C ASN A 4 -3.51 14.27 -15.26
N LYS A 5 -2.19 14.53 -15.24
CA LYS A 5 -1.48 15.15 -14.11
C LYS A 5 -1.92 14.51 -12.81
N ASP A 6 -1.03 13.65 -12.34
CA ASP A 6 -0.99 13.14 -10.99
C ASP A 6 -2.21 12.28 -10.66
N LYS A 7 -2.07 10.99 -11.02
CA LYS A 7 -2.54 9.90 -10.15
C LYS A 7 -2.22 10.34 -8.73
N VAL A 8 -3.21 10.90 -8.04
CA VAL A 8 -3.24 10.88 -6.59
C VAL A 8 -3.15 9.40 -6.30
N LEU A 9 -1.92 8.90 -6.07
CA LEU A 9 -1.72 7.66 -5.35
C LEU A 9 -2.46 7.94 -4.06
N LYS A 10 -3.75 7.58 -4.02
CA LYS A 10 -4.35 7.07 -2.82
C LYS A 10 -3.32 6.04 -2.41
N LYS A 11 -2.49 6.39 -1.43
CA LYS A 11 -1.90 5.41 -0.54
C LYS A 11 -3.13 4.68 -0.04
N GLU A 12 -3.54 3.65 -0.78
CA GLU A 12 -4.59 2.74 -0.35
C GLU A 12 -4.13 2.38 1.04
N LYS A 13 -4.93 2.78 2.03
CA LYS A 13 -4.59 2.59 3.43
C LYS A 13 -4.60 1.09 3.61
N ILE A 14 -3.45 0.47 3.39
CA ILE A 14 -3.32 -0.97 3.45
C ILE A 14 -3.76 -1.38 4.84
N GLY A 15 -4.73 -2.28 4.88
CA GLY A 15 -5.26 -2.77 6.14
C GLY A 15 -4.12 -3.36 6.97
N ARG A 16 -4.04 -3.00 8.25
CA ARG A 16 -3.00 -3.52 9.15
C ARG A 16 -2.94 -5.06 9.19
N ASN A 17 -4.05 -5.74 8.89
CA ASN A 17 -4.13 -7.20 8.85
C ASN A 17 -3.86 -7.82 7.47
N GLU A 18 -3.77 -7.03 6.40
CA GLU A 18 -3.50 -7.50 5.04
C GLU A 18 -2.06 -8.01 4.88
N PRO A 19 -1.78 -8.91 3.91
CA PRO A 19 -0.42 -9.33 3.60
C PRO A 19 0.46 -8.12 3.21
N CYS A 20 1.71 -8.15 3.65
CA CYS A 20 2.63 -7.05 3.45
C CYS A 20 3.13 -7.01 1.99
N PRO A 21 3.08 -5.85 1.31
CA PRO A 21 3.42 -5.73 -0.11
C PRO A 21 4.92 -5.90 -0.39
N CYS A 22 5.76 -6.00 0.65
CA CYS A 22 7.19 -6.29 0.51
C CYS A 22 7.50 -7.76 0.19
N GLY A 23 6.49 -8.63 0.08
CA GLY A 23 6.68 -10.04 -0.26
C GLY A 23 7.17 -10.93 0.89
N SER A 24 7.18 -10.43 2.13
CA SER A 24 7.63 -11.20 3.30
C SER A 24 6.66 -12.30 3.76
N GLY A 25 5.44 -12.34 3.20
CA GLY A 25 4.36 -13.22 3.65
C GLY A 25 3.75 -12.86 5.02
N LYS A 26 4.27 -11.84 5.70
CA LYS A 26 3.75 -11.38 7.00
C LYS A 26 2.59 -10.40 6.81
N LYS A 27 1.73 -10.25 7.82
CA LYS A 27 0.72 -9.16 7.86
C LYS A 27 1.42 -7.80 7.92
N TYR A 28 0.85 -6.77 7.30
CA TYR A 28 1.41 -5.42 7.23
C TYR A 28 1.81 -4.89 8.61
N LYS A 29 0.93 -5.02 9.63
CA LYS A 29 1.21 -4.60 11.02
C LYS A 29 2.34 -5.35 11.73
N LYS A 30 2.81 -6.47 11.18
CA LYS A 30 3.92 -7.28 11.73
C LYS A 30 5.19 -7.19 10.86
N CYS A 31 5.21 -6.26 9.90
CA CYS A 31 6.30 -6.08 8.96
C CYS A 31 6.50 -4.57 8.70
N CYS A 32 6.17 -4.05 7.52
CA CYS A 32 6.40 -2.64 7.18
C CYS A 32 5.45 -1.63 7.88
N GLY A 33 4.39 -2.10 8.53
CA GLY A 33 3.45 -1.28 9.31
C GLY A 33 3.62 -1.40 10.83
N ALA A 34 4.75 -1.94 11.27
CA ALA A 34 5.23 -1.86 12.65
C ALA A 34 5.63 -0.42 12.98
#